data_AF-A0A1R0ZP49-F1
#
_entry.id   AF-A0A1R0ZP49-F1
#
_cell.length_a   1.000
_cell.length_b   1.000
_cell.length_c   1.000
_cell.angle_alpha   90.00
_cell.angle_beta   90.00
_cell.angle_gamma   90.00
#
_symmetry.space_group_name_H-M   'P 1'
#
loop_
_entity.id
_entity.type
_entity.pdbx_description
1 polymer ?
#
loop_
_entity_poly.entity_id
_entity_poly.type
_entity_poly.pdbx_seq_one_letter_code
_entity_poly.pdbx_strand_id
1 'polypeptide(L)'
;MILISKKKLAATLIAGVLLLPGIAIGAPDNETVIQSNGKLLSAMPLPAPESKRIILPSAFQAAELYGFGLQHRNASIQYSIFSKELKKVMYPQFVELNWVTGVSSPWITKYEVTKETVINQNSEVIEMRIDSATSNGPEPSMLLTISLVKDHNSWVITGVKPNP
;
A
#
# COMPACT_ATOMS: atom_id res chain seq x y z
N MET A 1 -14.04 -24.67 36.22
CA MET A 1 -12.87 -23.82 36.53
C MET A 1 -11.84 -24.05 35.44
N ILE A 2 -11.88 -23.24 34.37
CA ILE A 2 -11.06 -23.42 33.18
C ILE A 2 -10.04 -22.29 33.15
N LEU A 3 -8.77 -22.65 33.27
CA LEU A 3 -7.64 -21.73 33.28
C LEU A 3 -7.14 -21.58 31.84
N ILE A 4 -7.58 -20.54 31.12
CA ILE A 4 -7.07 -20.22 29.78
C ILE A 4 -5.90 -19.24 29.94
N SER A 5 -4.72 -19.72 29.57
CA SER A 5 -3.44 -19.02 29.54
C SER A 5 -3.51 -17.72 28.73
N LYS A 6 -3.26 -16.58 29.39
CA LYS A 6 -3.07 -15.27 28.79
C LYS A 6 -1.71 -15.20 28.08
N LYS A 7 -1.63 -15.69 26.85
CA LYS A 7 -0.61 -15.23 25.89
C LYS A 7 -1.32 -14.59 24.71
N LYS A 8 -1.77 -13.35 24.91
CA LYS A 8 -2.01 -12.42 23.81
C LYS A 8 -0.62 -12.13 23.22
N LEU A 9 -0.27 -12.80 22.12
CA LEU A 9 0.77 -12.26 21.25
C LEU A 9 0.28 -10.89 20.83
N ALA A 10 1.05 -9.87 21.20
CA ALA A 10 0.84 -8.51 20.77
C ALA A 10 0.80 -8.51 19.23
N ALA A 11 -0.38 -8.26 18.68
CA ALA A 11 -0.51 -7.74 17.34
C ALA A 11 0.15 -6.36 17.37
N THR A 12 1.46 -6.33 17.08
CA THR A 12 2.22 -5.10 17.00
C THR A 12 1.63 -4.31 15.84
N LEU A 13 0.87 -3.27 16.22
CA LEU A 13 0.36 -2.22 15.36
C LEU A 13 1.51 -1.67 14.50
N ILE A 14 1.60 -2.13 13.26
CA ILE A 14 2.15 -1.30 12.18
C ILE A 14 0.95 -0.60 11.57
N ALA A 15 0.48 0.45 12.26
CA ALA A 15 -0.48 1.39 11.72
C ALA A 15 0.21 2.20 10.62
N GLY A 16 0.26 1.68 9.39
CA GLY A 16 0.79 2.42 8.24
C GLY A 16 1.19 1.60 7.02
N VAL A 17 1.40 0.29 7.15
CA VAL A 17 1.49 -0.60 5.98
C VAL A 17 0.20 -1.39 5.95
N LEU A 18 -0.70 -0.98 5.07
CA LEU A 18 -1.92 -1.73 4.79
C LEU A 18 -1.50 -3.01 4.04
N LEU A 19 -1.07 -3.98 4.84
CA LEU A 19 -0.68 -5.31 4.40
C LEU A 19 -1.96 -6.07 4.11
N LEU A 20 -2.19 -6.38 2.85
CA LEU A 20 -3.28 -7.28 2.47
C LEU A 20 -3.02 -8.64 3.16
N PRO A 21 -3.95 -9.16 3.98
CA PRO A 21 -4.01 -10.60 4.17
C PRO A 21 -4.31 -11.21 2.80
N GLY A 22 -3.58 -12.27 2.43
CA GLY A 22 -3.88 -13.04 1.24
C GLY A 22 -5.37 -13.38 1.21
N ILE A 23 -6.03 -13.10 0.10
CA ILE A 23 -7.46 -13.37 -0.07
C ILE A 23 -7.66 -14.88 -0.05
N ALA A 24 -8.01 -15.44 1.11
CA ALA A 24 -8.68 -16.72 1.19
C ALA A 24 -10.17 -16.46 0.97
N ILE A 25 -10.69 -16.94 -0.17
CA ILE A 25 -12.11 -16.89 -0.50
C ILE A 25 -12.85 -17.82 0.48
N GLY A 26 -13.55 -17.25 1.46
CA GLY A 26 -14.38 -17.97 2.41
C GLY A 26 -15.22 -17.00 3.26
N ALA A 27 -16.47 -16.78 2.86
CA ALA A 27 -17.52 -15.99 3.54
C ALA A 27 -17.99 -16.65 4.87
N PRO A 28 -18.79 -16.01 5.76
CA PRO A 28 -19.68 -14.83 5.64
C PRO A 28 -19.30 -13.67 6.61
N ASP A 29 -19.78 -12.42 6.52
CA ASP A 29 -21.15 -11.89 6.44
C ASP A 29 -21.20 -10.63 5.52
N ASN A 30 -21.94 -10.66 4.40
CA ASN A 30 -21.57 -9.87 3.21
C ASN A 30 -22.60 -8.84 2.68
N GLU A 31 -23.72 -8.54 3.33
CA GLU A 31 -24.72 -7.64 2.70
C GLU A 31 -24.54 -6.15 3.04
N THR A 32 -24.14 -5.81 4.27
CA THR A 32 -23.94 -4.40 4.69
C THR A 32 -22.62 -3.80 4.19
N VAL A 33 -21.54 -4.58 4.17
CA VAL A 33 -20.20 -4.15 3.73
C VAL A 33 -20.13 -3.96 2.20
N ILE A 34 -20.85 -4.79 1.43
CA ILE A 34 -20.87 -4.67 -0.03
C ILE A 34 -21.67 -3.43 -0.48
N GLN A 35 -22.80 -3.12 0.17
CA GLN A 35 -23.58 -1.91 -0.11
C GLN A 35 -22.83 -0.62 0.26
N SER A 36 -22.15 -0.58 1.42
CA SER A 36 -21.33 0.58 1.81
C SER A 36 -20.19 0.82 0.83
N ASN A 37 -19.52 -0.24 0.38
CA ASN A 37 -18.46 -0.15 -0.61
C ASN A 37 -19.01 0.17 -2.00
N GLY A 38 -20.19 -0.31 -2.40
CA GLY A 38 -20.80 0.02 -3.69
C GLY A 38 -21.02 1.53 -3.86
N LYS A 39 -21.56 2.19 -2.84
CA LYS A 39 -21.70 3.66 -2.82
C LYS A 39 -20.33 4.35 -2.87
N LEU A 40 -19.35 3.86 -2.13
CA LEU A 40 -18.02 4.46 -2.06
C LEU A 40 -17.25 4.29 -3.38
N LEU A 41 -17.27 3.11 -3.98
CA LEU A 41 -16.69 2.84 -5.29
C LEU A 41 -17.34 3.68 -6.40
N SER A 42 -18.64 3.97 -6.30
CA SER A 42 -19.31 4.89 -7.24
C SER A 42 -18.85 6.34 -7.11
N ALA A 43 -18.29 6.73 -5.96
CA ALA A 43 -17.74 8.06 -5.68
C ALA A 43 -16.24 8.17 -6.01
N MET A 44 -15.60 7.10 -6.51
CA MET A 44 -14.21 7.14 -6.92
C MET A 44 -13.95 8.24 -7.95
N PRO A 45 -12.83 8.99 -7.83
CA PRO A 45 -12.43 9.94 -8.84
C PRO A 45 -12.32 9.26 -10.20
N LEU A 46 -12.91 9.90 -11.22
CA LEU A 46 -12.70 9.48 -12.60
C LEU A 46 -11.21 9.54 -12.93
N PRO A 47 -10.69 8.59 -13.73
CA PRO A 47 -9.32 8.65 -14.17
C PRO A 47 -9.09 9.96 -14.93
N ALA A 48 -7.98 10.63 -14.63
CA ALA A 48 -7.58 11.81 -15.37
C ALA A 48 -7.48 11.49 -16.88
N PRO A 49 -7.84 12.44 -17.77
CA PRO A 49 -7.54 12.32 -19.19
C PRO A 49 -6.06 12.01 -19.39
N GLU A 50 -5.72 11.22 -20.41
CA GLU A 50 -4.35 10.74 -20.66
C GLU A 50 -3.33 11.90 -20.67
N SER A 51 -3.67 13.01 -21.30
CA SER A 51 -2.86 14.23 -21.38
C SER A 51 -2.56 14.92 -20.04
N LYS A 52 -3.25 14.53 -18.96
CA LYS A 52 -3.10 15.09 -17.61
C LYS A 52 -2.63 14.05 -16.58
N ARG A 53 -2.26 12.85 -17.03
CA ARG A 53 -1.75 11.80 -16.14
C ARG A 53 -0.28 12.05 -15.81
N ILE A 54 0.10 11.73 -14.57
CA ILE A 54 1.51 11.58 -14.20
C ILE A 54 2.05 10.37 -14.97
N ILE A 55 3.18 10.55 -15.64
CA ILE A 55 3.86 9.49 -16.38
C ILE A 55 5.13 9.12 -15.62
N LEU A 56 5.20 7.88 -15.15
CA LEU A 56 6.35 7.30 -14.48
C LEU A 56 7.10 6.43 -15.50
N PRO A 57 8.24 6.89 -16.05
CA PRO A 57 8.94 6.21 -17.14
C PRO A 57 9.62 4.90 -16.73
N SER A 58 9.86 4.66 -15.44
CA SER A 58 10.45 3.42 -14.93
C SER A 58 9.74 2.89 -13.70
N ALA A 59 9.86 1.58 -13.46
CA ALA A 59 9.36 0.94 -12.25
C ALA A 59 10.03 1.53 -11.00
N PHE A 60 11.33 1.81 -11.07
CA PHE A 60 12.10 2.47 -10.02
C PHE A 60 11.44 3.79 -9.57
N GLN A 61 11.14 4.71 -10.50
CA GLN A 61 10.52 5.99 -10.16
C GLN A 61 9.12 5.83 -9.55
N ALA A 62 8.36 4.82 -9.99
CA ALA A 62 7.07 4.51 -9.38
C ALA A 62 7.22 3.99 -7.95
N ALA A 63 8.20 3.12 -7.69
CA ALA A 63 8.51 2.65 -6.34
C ALA A 63 9.03 3.78 -5.44
N GLU A 64 9.90 4.66 -5.95
CA GLU A 64 10.36 5.84 -5.19
C GLU A 64 9.21 6.77 -4.81
N LEU A 65 8.29 7.05 -5.75
CA LEU A 65 7.13 7.89 -5.46
C LEU A 65 6.20 7.24 -4.43
N TYR A 66 6.11 5.90 -4.42
CA TYR A 66 5.42 5.17 -3.36
C TYR A 66 6.08 5.36 -2.00
N GLY A 67 7.41 5.14 -1.92
CA GLY A 67 8.20 5.37 -0.71
C GLY A 67 8.08 6.81 -0.19
N PHE A 68 8.09 7.79 -1.10
CA PHE A 68 7.85 9.19 -0.78
C PHE A 68 6.46 9.40 -0.17
N GLY A 69 5.42 8.83 -0.79
CA GLY A 69 4.05 8.90 -0.28
C GLY A 69 3.89 8.25 1.10
N LEU A 70 4.58 7.15 1.36
CA LEU A 70 4.61 6.51 2.68
C LEU A 70 5.31 7.42 3.71
N GLN A 71 6.48 7.96 3.38
CA GLN A 71 7.25 8.83 4.26
C GLN A 71 6.48 10.10 4.65
N HIS A 72 5.75 10.68 3.71
CA HIS A 72 4.96 11.91 3.92
C HIS A 72 3.53 11.62 4.40
N ARG A 73 3.20 10.35 4.69
CA ARG A 73 1.88 9.92 5.16
C ARG A 73 0.74 10.37 4.24
N ASN A 74 0.99 10.38 2.93
CA ASN A 74 0.10 10.93 1.93
C ASN A 74 -0.48 9.81 1.06
N ALA A 75 -1.73 9.44 1.36
CA ALA A 75 -2.43 8.39 0.63
C ALA A 75 -2.72 8.81 -0.82
N SER A 76 -2.89 10.10 -1.09
CA SER A 76 -3.17 10.60 -2.44
C SER A 76 -1.99 10.37 -3.39
N ILE A 77 -0.76 10.53 -2.89
CA ILE A 77 0.46 10.22 -3.65
C ILE A 77 0.53 8.72 -3.92
N GLN A 78 0.36 7.89 -2.89
CA GLN A 78 0.36 6.42 -3.03
C GLN A 78 -0.75 5.96 -3.99
N TYR A 79 -1.95 6.52 -3.87
CA TYR A 79 -3.07 6.21 -4.72
C TYR A 79 -2.82 6.60 -6.18
N SER A 80 -2.14 7.72 -6.46
CA SER A 80 -1.94 8.21 -7.82
C SER A 80 -1.25 7.20 -8.74
N ILE A 81 -0.33 6.41 -8.17
CA ILE A 81 0.53 5.44 -8.87
C ILE A 81 -0.02 4.02 -8.90
N PHE A 82 -1.18 3.79 -8.27
CA PHE A 82 -1.82 2.48 -8.30
C PHE A 82 -2.50 2.21 -9.64
N SER A 83 -2.45 0.94 -10.05
CA SER A 83 -3.26 0.41 -11.13
C SER A 83 -4.76 0.63 -10.86
N LYS A 84 -5.59 0.62 -11.90
CA LYS A 84 -7.04 0.81 -11.77
C LYS A 84 -7.67 -0.17 -10.76
N GLU A 85 -7.23 -1.42 -10.77
CA GLU A 85 -7.79 -2.45 -9.88
C GLU A 85 -7.31 -2.25 -8.44
N LEU A 86 -6.03 -1.95 -8.22
CA LEU A 86 -5.54 -1.64 -6.87
C LEU A 86 -6.19 -0.37 -6.31
N LYS A 87 -6.48 0.63 -7.15
CA LYS A 87 -7.25 1.82 -6.76
C LYS A 87 -8.62 1.46 -6.20
N LYS A 88 -9.37 0.54 -6.83
CA LYS A 88 -10.68 0.11 -6.32
C LYS A 88 -10.57 -0.55 -4.95
N VAL A 89 -9.53 -1.38 -4.76
CA VAL A 89 -9.30 -2.06 -3.48
C VAL A 89 -8.94 -1.07 -2.37
N MET A 90 -8.07 -0.11 -2.67
CA MET A 90 -7.51 0.80 -1.66
C MET A 90 -8.38 2.04 -1.40
N TYR A 91 -9.25 2.43 -2.33
CA TYR A 91 -10.04 3.65 -2.23
C TYR A 91 -10.90 3.71 -0.95
N PRO A 92 -11.66 2.66 -0.57
CA PRO A 92 -12.42 2.69 0.67
C PRO A 92 -11.58 3.00 1.91
N GLN A 93 -10.40 2.37 2.00
CA GLN A 93 -9.50 2.51 3.12
C GLN A 93 -8.88 3.92 3.17
N PHE A 94 -8.49 4.47 2.03
CA PHE A 94 -7.95 5.82 1.98
C PHE A 94 -8.99 6.90 2.27
N VAL A 95 -10.26 6.69 1.91
CA VAL A 95 -11.34 7.60 2.32
C VAL A 95 -11.56 7.54 3.83
N GLU A 96 -11.60 6.34 4.42
CA GLU A 96 -11.74 6.17 5.87
C GLU A 96 -10.60 6.86 6.65
N LEU A 97 -9.38 6.77 6.12
CA LEU A 97 -8.19 7.43 6.68
C LEU A 97 -8.10 8.93 6.38
N ASN A 98 -9.12 9.54 5.75
CA ASN A 98 -9.08 10.93 5.28
C ASN A 98 -7.82 11.25 4.45
N TRP A 99 -7.36 10.28 3.65
CA TRP A 99 -6.17 10.35 2.81
C TRP A 99 -4.83 10.53 3.55
N VAL A 100 -4.79 10.29 4.86
CA VAL A 100 -3.57 10.35 5.67
C VAL A 100 -3.15 8.95 6.12
N THR A 101 -1.98 8.48 5.68
CA THR A 101 -1.48 7.13 6.05
C THR A 101 -0.56 7.20 7.27
N GLY A 102 -1.11 7.03 8.46
CA GLY A 102 -0.38 7.01 9.74
C GLY A 102 -0.71 8.21 10.63
N VAL A 103 -0.41 8.10 11.94
CA VAL A 103 -0.87 9.06 12.97
C VAL A 103 0.27 9.79 13.68
N SER A 104 0.97 9.12 14.59
CA SER A 104 2.03 9.73 15.42
C SER A 104 3.35 8.98 15.24
N SER A 105 3.41 7.70 15.58
CA SER A 105 4.57 6.82 15.38
C SER A 105 4.12 5.36 15.14
N PRO A 106 4.93 4.53 14.46
CA PRO A 106 6.23 4.86 13.87
C PRO A 106 6.11 5.80 12.65
N TRP A 107 7.14 6.60 12.40
CA TRP A 107 7.28 7.36 11.16
C TRP A 107 8.43 6.82 10.34
N ILE A 108 8.29 6.86 9.03
CA ILE A 108 9.33 6.41 8.12
C ILE A 108 10.42 7.48 8.10
N THR A 109 11.64 7.08 8.43
CA THR A 109 12.82 7.94 8.44
C THR A 109 13.59 7.85 7.14
N LYS A 110 13.61 6.67 6.51
CA LYS A 110 14.25 6.43 5.21
C LYS A 110 13.49 5.34 4.45
N TYR A 111 13.45 5.46 3.13
CA TYR A 111 13.13 4.36 2.23
C TYR A 111 14.24 4.23 1.19
N GLU A 112 14.44 3.01 0.69
CA GLU A 112 15.51 2.71 -0.27
C GLU A 112 15.12 1.53 -1.15
N VAL A 113 15.21 1.68 -2.46
CA VAL A 113 15.12 0.55 -3.39
C VAL A 113 16.41 -0.26 -3.25
N THR A 114 16.27 -1.52 -2.84
CA THR A 114 17.39 -2.43 -2.58
C THR A 114 17.63 -3.42 -3.72
N LYS A 115 16.62 -3.67 -4.55
CA LYS A 115 16.72 -4.58 -5.69
C LYS A 115 15.62 -4.32 -6.70
N GLU A 116 15.98 -4.45 -7.98
CA GLU A 116 15.07 -4.42 -9.11
C GLU A 116 15.16 -5.78 -9.83
N THR A 117 14.02 -6.43 -10.06
CA THR A 117 13.94 -7.70 -10.77
C THR A 117 13.02 -7.54 -11.98
N VAL A 118 13.61 -7.50 -13.17
CA VAL A 118 12.87 -7.46 -14.43
C VAL A 118 12.27 -8.82 -14.71
N ILE A 119 10.94 -8.90 -14.74
CA ILE A 119 10.22 -10.13 -15.09
C ILE A 119 10.08 -10.21 -16.61
N ASN A 120 9.69 -9.10 -17.23
CA ASN A 120 9.65 -8.90 -18.68
C ASN A 120 9.59 -7.39 -19.01
N GLN A 121 9.48 -7.05 -20.30
CA GLN A 121 9.46 -5.65 -20.78
C GLN A 121 8.37 -4.76 -20.15
N ASN A 122 7.29 -5.36 -19.64
CA ASN A 122 6.13 -4.66 -19.10
C ASN A 122 5.86 -5.01 -17.63
N SER A 123 6.76 -5.72 -16.94
CA SER A 123 6.56 -6.10 -15.55
C SER A 123 7.87 -6.24 -14.79
N GLU A 124 7.90 -5.66 -13.59
CA GLU A 124 9.04 -5.66 -12.68
C GLU A 124 8.57 -5.89 -11.25
N VAL A 125 9.50 -6.42 -10.45
CA VAL A 125 9.35 -6.55 -9.00
C VAL A 125 10.49 -5.79 -8.33
N ILE A 126 10.13 -4.90 -7.41
CA ILE A 126 11.07 -4.08 -6.65
C ILE A 126 11.05 -4.49 -5.18
N GLU A 127 12.22 -4.64 -4.58
CA GLU A 127 12.37 -4.77 -3.13
C GLU A 127 12.78 -3.42 -2.55
N MET A 128 11.96 -2.88 -1.65
CA MET A 128 12.18 -1.61 -0.98
C MET A 128 12.34 -1.82 0.53
N ARG A 129 13.41 -1.27 1.09
CA ARG A 129 13.65 -1.22 2.52
C ARG A 129 13.06 0.06 3.11
N ILE A 130 12.37 -0.08 4.23
CA ILE A 130 11.74 1.00 4.99
C ILE A 130 12.36 1.02 6.38
N ASP A 131 12.98 2.14 6.72
CA ASP A 131 13.40 2.44 8.08
C ASP A 131 12.35 3.29 8.76
N SER A 132 12.06 2.96 10.01
CA SER A 132 11.12 3.74 10.80
C SER A 132 11.64 3.97 12.21
N ALA A 133 11.05 4.94 12.89
CA ALA A 133 11.39 5.24 14.27
C ALA A 133 10.12 5.61 15.06
N THR A 134 10.20 5.35 16.36
CA THR A 134 9.27 5.87 17.36
C THR A 134 9.97 6.92 18.22
N SER A 135 9.27 7.46 19.22
CA SER A 135 9.90 8.29 20.25
C SER A 135 11.01 7.57 21.01
N ASN A 136 11.05 6.25 20.98
CA ASN A 136 12.02 5.42 21.68
C ASN A 136 13.24 5.04 20.82
N GLY A 137 13.28 5.48 19.56
CA GLY A 137 14.39 5.24 18.64
C GLY A 137 14.00 4.45 17.39
N PRO A 138 14.99 3.98 16.62
CA PRO A 138 14.77 3.22 15.40
C PRO A 138 14.08 1.87 15.66
N GLU A 139 13.18 1.51 14.77
CA GLU A 139 12.58 0.17 14.67
C GLU A 139 13.37 -0.69 13.69
N PRO A 140 13.27 -2.03 13.76
CA PRO A 140 13.80 -2.91 12.72
C PRO A 140 13.28 -2.52 11.33
N SER A 141 14.19 -2.47 10.34
CA SER A 141 13.82 -2.17 8.96
C SER A 141 12.82 -3.21 8.45
N MET A 142 11.82 -2.74 7.70
CA MET A 142 10.89 -3.60 6.96
C MET A 142 11.33 -3.68 5.49
N LEU A 143 11.19 -4.87 4.89
CA LEU A 143 11.33 -5.04 3.45
C LEU A 143 9.94 -5.18 2.82
N LEU A 144 9.70 -4.43 1.76
CA LEU A 144 8.51 -4.48 0.93
C LEU A 144 8.87 -5.05 -0.43
N THR A 145 8.05 -5.97 -0.94
CA THR A 145 8.03 -6.37 -2.34
C THR A 145 6.92 -5.63 -3.05
N ILE A 146 7.26 -4.84 -4.05
CA ILE A 146 6.36 -4.03 -4.87
C ILE A 146 6.29 -4.67 -6.26
N SER A 147 5.08 -5.04 -6.70
CA SER A 147 4.83 -5.54 -8.05
C SER A 147 4.35 -4.41 -8.94
N LEU A 148 5.00 -4.23 -10.09
CA LEU A 148 4.72 -3.16 -11.03
C LEU A 148 4.47 -3.71 -12.44
N VAL A 149 3.60 -3.03 -13.16
CA VAL A 149 3.37 -3.28 -14.59
C VAL A 149 3.36 -1.97 -15.35
N LYS A 150 3.71 -2.04 -16.62
CA LYS A 150 3.56 -0.93 -17.55
C LYS A 150 2.11 -0.84 -18.01
N ASP A 151 1.46 0.27 -17.71
CA ASP A 151 0.11 0.63 -18.15
C ASP A 151 0.22 1.82 -19.10
N HIS A 152 0.01 1.56 -20.39
CA HIS A 152 0.27 2.51 -21.48
C HIS A 152 1.73 3.03 -21.43
N ASN A 153 1.93 4.31 -21.15
CA ASN A 153 3.25 4.95 -21.08
C ASN A 153 3.77 5.13 -19.65
N SER A 154 3.07 4.63 -18.62
CA SER A 154 3.47 4.79 -17.22
C SER A 154 3.60 3.45 -16.51
N TRP A 155 4.54 3.35 -15.58
CA TRP A 155 4.57 2.26 -14.61
C TRP A 155 3.56 2.53 -13.48
N VAL A 156 2.86 1.47 -13.08
CA VAL A 156 1.87 1.50 -12.00
C VAL A 156 2.05 0.31 -11.06
N ILE A 157 1.71 0.50 -9.78
CA ILE A 157 1.76 -0.55 -8.78
C ILE A 157 0.50 -1.41 -8.85
N THR A 158 0.69 -2.73 -8.90
CA THR A 158 -0.37 -3.74 -8.87
C THR A 158 -0.45 -4.46 -7.54
N GLY A 159 0.61 -4.45 -6.74
CA GLY A 159 0.60 -5.02 -5.39
C GLY A 159 1.79 -4.61 -4.55
N VAL A 160 1.61 -4.62 -3.24
CA VAL A 160 2.64 -4.40 -2.23
C VAL A 160 2.46 -5.45 -1.14
N LYS A 161 3.54 -6.12 -0.74
CA LYS A 161 3.55 -7.10 0.35
C LYS A 161 4.82 -6.97 1.17
N PRO A 162 4.86 -7.40 2.43
CA PRO A 162 6.11 -7.50 3.17
C PRO A 162 6.90 -8.68 2.60
N ASN A 163 8.22 -8.56 2.59
CA ASN A 163 9.08 -9.73 2.39
C ASN A 163 9.05 -10.56 3.68
N PRO A 164 8.71 -11.86 3.63
CA PRO A 164 8.74 -12.74 4.81
C PRO A 164 10.13 -12.89 5.41
#